data_AF-A0AAU7TB99-F1
#
_entry.id   AF-A0AAU7TB99-F1
#
_cell.length_a   1.000
_cell.length_b   1.000
_cell.length_c   1.000
_cell.angle_alpha   90.00
_cell.angle_beta   90.00
_cell.angle_gamma   90.00
#
_symmetry.space_group_name_H-M   'P 1'
#
loop_
_entity.id
_entity.type
_entity.pdbx_description
1 polymer ?
#
loop_
_entity_poly.entity_id
_entity_poly.type
_entity_poly.pdbx_seq_one_letter_code
_entity_poly.pdbx_strand_id
1 'polypeptide(L)'
;MSDDTPDTPEQPDKAADKAADKAADKAADKAARPAEAPQPEKPTPMPKPRTPNLALRRLKAGFKPSRGQAIVAVVLALVACVAVVQVRVNRADDGYQNARREDLIAILDGLGQNTRRLESEIADLEERKNSLSSSADKAQTAREQAEAQIRTLGILAGTMPAVGPGVRITLNDPQGKMTSSNLLDAIEELRDAGAEAIQINGTVRVVASTDFVDNAPGIGIDGQKVSSPYVIEAIGESHNLAEAANFPGGLVSEVTGPQVGGTAEVTELESVSITALHAPEEHRYARPAPSPTK
;
A
#
# COMPACT_ATOMS: atom_id res chain seq x y z
N MET A 1 48.27 -7.12 -33.16
CA MET A 1 47.59 -6.98 -31.86
C MET A 1 46.09 -7.03 -32.18
N SER A 2 45.58 -8.14 -32.73
CA SER A 2 45.31 -9.45 -32.10
C SER A 2 44.14 -9.29 -31.13
N ASP A 3 42.92 -9.58 -31.61
CA ASP A 3 42.10 -10.78 -31.28
C ASP A 3 41.50 -10.66 -29.87
N ASP A 4 40.22 -10.88 -29.60
CA ASP A 4 39.48 -12.10 -29.89
C ASP A 4 37.97 -11.93 -29.56
N THR A 5 37.13 -12.73 -30.18
CA THR A 5 35.67 -12.96 -29.99
C THR A 5 35.44 -14.39 -30.48
N PRO A 6 34.41 -15.19 -30.10
CA PRO A 6 33.37 -15.15 -29.06
C PRO A 6 33.38 -16.46 -28.20
N ASP A 7 32.38 -16.71 -27.34
CA ASP A 7 31.65 -18.00 -27.42
C ASP A 7 30.29 -18.04 -26.68
N THR A 8 29.37 -18.80 -27.27
CA THR A 8 28.10 -19.31 -26.73
C THR A 8 28.10 -20.82 -26.98
N PRO A 9 27.57 -21.65 -26.08
CA PRO A 9 26.55 -22.61 -26.52
C PRO A 9 25.40 -22.71 -25.49
N GLU A 10 24.14 -22.62 -25.88
CA GLU A 10 23.29 -23.63 -26.55
C GLU A 10 22.77 -24.76 -25.62
N GLN A 11 21.44 -24.88 -25.69
CA GLN A 11 20.39 -25.71 -25.07
C GLN A 11 20.60 -27.26 -25.15
N PRO A 12 19.73 -28.18 -24.64
CA PRO A 12 18.26 -28.12 -24.78
C PRO A 12 17.31 -28.88 -23.79
N ASP A 13 16.02 -28.55 -23.92
CA ASP A 13 14.83 -29.41 -24.04
C ASP A 13 14.24 -30.30 -22.92
N LYS A 14 12.97 -29.97 -22.59
CA LYS A 14 11.72 -30.80 -22.61
C LYS A 14 10.85 -30.48 -21.38
N ALA A 15 9.52 -30.44 -21.42
CA ALA A 15 8.52 -30.52 -22.47
C ALA A 15 7.19 -30.10 -21.79
N ALA A 16 6.36 -29.34 -22.51
CA ALA A 16 4.95 -29.18 -22.20
C ALA A 16 4.20 -30.48 -22.50
N ASP A 17 3.16 -30.84 -21.73
CA ASP A 17 1.83 -31.05 -22.32
C ASP A 17 0.69 -31.07 -21.28
N LYS A 18 -0.34 -30.29 -21.63
CA LYS A 18 -1.80 -30.45 -21.47
C LYS A 18 -2.51 -30.70 -20.14
N ALA A 19 -3.38 -29.74 -19.90
CA ALA A 19 -4.63 -29.79 -19.14
C ALA A 19 -5.77 -30.54 -19.87
N ALA A 20 -6.85 -30.77 -19.09
CA ALA A 20 -8.20 -31.26 -19.43
C ALA A 20 -8.33 -32.78 -19.67
N ASP A 21 -9.29 -33.50 -19.11
CA ASP A 21 -10.73 -33.23 -19.12
C ASP A 21 -11.50 -34.16 -18.14
N LYS A 22 -12.71 -33.70 -17.77
CA LYS A 22 -13.94 -34.43 -17.42
C LYS A 22 -14.26 -35.00 -16.03
N ALA A 23 -15.39 -34.50 -15.55
CA ALA A 23 -16.23 -34.95 -14.45
C ALA A 23 -17.38 -35.89 -14.92
N ALA A 24 -17.99 -36.55 -13.92
CA ALA A 24 -19.31 -37.19 -13.88
C ALA A 24 -19.45 -38.53 -14.66
N ASP A 25 -20.21 -39.55 -14.25
CA ASP A 25 -21.37 -39.67 -13.34
C ASP A 25 -21.60 -41.15 -12.94
N LYS A 26 -22.32 -41.36 -11.83
CA LYS A 26 -23.17 -42.51 -11.43
C LYS A 26 -22.76 -43.98 -11.64
N ALA A 27 -22.87 -44.77 -10.56
CA ALA A 27 -24.07 -45.58 -10.28
C ALA A 27 -23.92 -46.42 -9.00
N ALA A 28 -25.04 -46.60 -8.30
CA ALA A 28 -25.16 -47.28 -7.03
C ALA A 28 -25.55 -48.77 -7.19
N ASP A 29 -25.36 -49.49 -6.07
CA ASP A 29 -26.25 -50.52 -5.50
C ASP A 29 -25.80 -52.01 -5.52
N LYS A 30 -25.94 -52.58 -4.30
CA LYS A 30 -26.26 -53.96 -3.89
C LYS A 30 -25.25 -55.13 -3.93
N ALA A 31 -24.86 -55.49 -2.71
CA ALA A 31 -25.17 -56.75 -1.99
C ALA A 31 -24.62 -58.10 -2.48
N ALA A 32 -23.79 -58.75 -1.63
CA ALA A 32 -24.03 -60.06 -0.99
C ALA A 32 -22.78 -60.58 -0.24
N ARG A 33 -22.99 -61.09 0.99
CA ARG A 33 -22.06 -61.89 1.83
C ARG A 33 -21.79 -63.29 1.19
N PRO A 34 -21.00 -64.20 1.80
CA PRO A 34 -19.61 -64.12 2.30
C PRO A 34 -18.77 -65.36 1.87
N ALA A 35 -17.44 -65.34 2.02
CA ALA A 35 -16.64 -66.58 2.07
C ALA A 35 -15.35 -66.42 2.91
N GLU A 36 -15.35 -67.10 4.05
CA GLU A 36 -14.21 -67.65 4.84
C GLU A 36 -13.22 -68.40 3.91
N ALA A 37 -11.90 -68.57 4.12
CA ALA A 37 -10.93 -68.51 5.24
C ALA A 37 -9.50 -68.58 4.60
N PRO A 38 -8.37 -68.84 5.31
CA PRO A 38 -8.02 -68.68 6.73
C PRO A 38 -6.66 -67.93 6.97
N GLN A 39 -6.49 -67.42 8.20
CA GLN A 39 -5.23 -66.91 8.76
C GLN A 39 -4.39 -68.06 9.38
N PRO A 40 -3.05 -67.99 9.38
CA PRO A 40 -2.23 -68.90 10.17
C PRO A 40 -1.92 -68.35 11.60
N GLU A 41 -2.40 -69.13 12.57
CA GLU A 41 -1.73 -69.65 13.78
C GLU A 41 -0.80 -68.75 14.63
N LYS A 42 -1.23 -68.51 15.88
CA LYS A 42 -0.36 -68.20 17.03
C LYS A 42 -0.48 -69.29 18.10
N PRO A 43 0.58 -69.61 18.86
CA PRO A 43 0.67 -70.85 19.63
C PRO A 43 -0.15 -70.82 20.93
N THR A 44 -0.79 -71.96 21.21
CA THR A 44 -1.51 -72.34 22.43
C THR A 44 -0.66 -72.28 23.71
N PRO A 45 -1.17 -71.72 24.82
CA PRO A 45 -0.73 -72.06 26.17
C PRO A 45 -1.57 -73.23 26.73
N MET A 46 -0.88 -74.22 27.30
CA MET A 46 -1.50 -75.40 27.93
C MET A 46 -2.36 -75.06 29.16
N PRO A 47 -3.42 -75.85 29.45
CA PRO A 47 -4.24 -75.70 30.66
C PRO A 47 -3.57 -76.40 31.86
N LYS A 48 -3.44 -75.68 32.99
CA LYS A 48 -3.07 -76.28 34.29
C LYS A 48 -4.32 -76.63 35.12
N PRO A 49 -4.32 -77.78 35.82
CA PRO A 49 -5.51 -78.37 36.41
C PRO A 49 -5.98 -77.68 37.70
N ARG A 50 -7.31 -77.65 37.88
CA ARG A 50 -8.02 -77.28 39.11
C ARG A 50 -7.76 -78.31 40.21
N THR A 51 -7.12 -77.91 41.30
CA THR A 51 -7.12 -78.67 42.57
C THR A 51 -8.19 -78.09 43.51
N PRO A 52 -9.00 -78.92 44.18
CA PRO A 52 -9.90 -78.44 45.22
C PRO A 52 -9.09 -78.11 46.48
N ASN A 53 -9.22 -76.87 46.95
CA ASN A 53 -8.65 -76.38 48.21
C ASN A 53 -9.24 -77.13 49.42
N LEU A 54 -8.67 -78.31 49.73
CA LEU A 54 -8.96 -79.10 50.93
C LEU A 54 -8.30 -78.52 52.21
N ALA A 55 -7.53 -77.43 52.09
CA ALA A 55 -6.87 -76.76 53.21
C ALA A 55 -7.80 -75.91 54.10
N LEU A 56 -8.98 -75.47 53.60
CA LEU A 56 -9.89 -74.62 54.37
C LEU A 56 -10.83 -75.36 55.34
N ARG A 57 -10.86 -76.70 55.34
CA ARG A 57 -11.72 -77.49 56.27
C ARG A 57 -11.02 -78.00 57.53
N ARG A 58 -9.77 -77.59 57.79
CA ARG A 58 -9.02 -77.93 59.02
C ARG A 58 -8.71 -76.76 59.96
N LEU A 59 -9.37 -75.61 59.78
CA LEU A 59 -9.27 -74.44 60.69
C LEU A 59 -10.51 -74.21 61.56
N LYS A 60 -11.45 -75.16 61.58
CA LYS A 60 -12.59 -75.19 62.53
C LYS A 60 -12.47 -76.35 63.50
N ALA A 61 -11.41 -76.34 64.32
CA ALA A 61 -11.34 -77.11 65.55
C ALA A 61 -10.25 -76.52 66.46
N GLY A 62 -10.63 -75.98 67.61
CA GLY A 62 -9.71 -75.90 68.75
C GLY A 62 -9.34 -74.54 69.35
N PHE A 63 -9.97 -73.41 68.99
CA PHE A 63 -9.72 -72.14 69.68
C PHE A 63 -10.89 -71.75 70.58
N LYS A 64 -10.83 -72.16 71.86
CA LYS A 64 -11.65 -71.56 72.92
C LYS A 64 -10.81 -70.45 73.55
N PRO A 65 -10.98 -69.17 73.18
CA PRO A 65 -10.16 -68.11 73.74
C PRO A 65 -10.48 -67.95 75.24
N SER A 66 -9.43 -67.93 76.06
CA SER A 66 -9.53 -67.50 77.45
C SER A 66 -9.88 -66.01 77.50
N ARG A 67 -10.65 -65.57 78.50
CA ARG A 67 -11.13 -64.17 78.64
C ARG A 67 -10.02 -63.13 78.51
N GLY A 68 -8.78 -63.45 78.93
CA GLY A 68 -7.61 -62.59 78.77
C GLY A 68 -7.09 -62.46 77.33
N GLN A 69 -7.10 -63.55 76.55
CA GLN A 69 -6.71 -63.51 75.13
C GLN A 69 -7.73 -62.78 74.25
N ALA A 70 -9.01 -62.84 74.62
CA ALA A 70 -10.06 -62.06 73.95
C ALA A 70 -9.84 -60.54 74.17
N ILE A 71 -9.44 -60.13 75.38
CA ILE A 71 -9.13 -58.72 75.67
C ILE A 71 -7.92 -58.26 74.85
N VAL A 72 -6.83 -59.04 74.80
CA VAL A 72 -5.64 -58.69 74.02
C VAL A 72 -5.94 -58.60 72.52
N ALA A 73 -6.75 -59.52 71.98
CA ALA A 73 -7.17 -59.48 70.58
C ALA A 73 -8.05 -58.26 70.26
N VAL A 74 -8.96 -57.88 71.17
CA VAL A 74 -9.79 -56.67 71.01
C VAL A 74 -8.94 -55.41 71.08
N VAL A 75 -7.97 -55.35 72.00
CA VAL A 75 -7.05 -54.20 72.10
C VAL A 75 -6.19 -54.10 70.84
N LEU A 76 -5.60 -55.20 70.36
CA LEU A 76 -4.85 -55.21 69.11
C LEU A 76 -5.71 -54.84 67.90
N ALA A 77 -6.96 -55.29 67.85
CA ALA A 77 -7.90 -54.93 66.79
C ALA A 77 -8.28 -53.45 66.84
N LEU A 78 -8.45 -52.87 68.04
CA LEU A 78 -8.69 -51.44 68.22
C LEU A 78 -7.46 -50.62 67.82
N VAL A 79 -6.25 -51.01 68.23
CA VAL A 79 -5.01 -50.34 67.82
C VAL A 79 -4.80 -50.44 66.32
N ALA A 80 -5.03 -51.60 65.70
CA ALA A 80 -4.94 -51.77 64.26
C ALA A 80 -6.01 -50.94 63.53
N CYS A 81 -7.24 -50.86 64.07
CA CYS A 81 -8.29 -50.00 63.53
C CYS A 81 -7.90 -48.52 63.59
N VAL A 82 -7.37 -48.06 64.73
CA VAL A 82 -6.87 -46.69 64.90
C VAL A 82 -5.70 -46.42 63.96
N ALA A 83 -4.75 -47.35 63.81
CA ALA A 83 -3.64 -47.21 62.88
C ALA A 83 -4.10 -47.17 61.41
N VAL A 84 -5.08 -47.99 61.03
CA VAL A 84 -5.65 -47.96 59.67
C VAL A 84 -6.43 -46.68 59.42
N VAL A 85 -7.17 -46.17 60.41
CA VAL A 85 -7.85 -44.86 60.33
C VAL A 85 -6.83 -43.74 60.22
N GLN A 86 -5.77 -43.74 61.04
CA GLN A 86 -4.68 -42.77 60.93
C GLN A 86 -4.02 -42.81 59.56
N VAL A 87 -3.71 -43.99 59.02
CA VAL A 87 -3.12 -44.14 57.68
C VAL A 87 -4.10 -43.75 56.58
N ARG A 88 -5.40 -44.00 56.73
CA ARG A 88 -6.43 -43.55 55.78
C ARG A 88 -6.60 -42.03 55.80
N VAL A 89 -6.58 -41.41 56.98
CA VAL A 89 -6.69 -39.96 57.15
C VAL A 89 -5.42 -39.27 56.65
N ASN A 90 -4.23 -39.81 56.95
CA ASN A 90 -2.97 -39.27 56.45
C ASN A 90 -2.86 -39.38 54.91
N ARG A 91 -3.39 -40.45 54.32
CA ARG A 91 -3.51 -40.58 52.85
C ARG A 91 -4.61 -39.70 52.24
N ALA A 92 -5.61 -39.30 53.02
CA ALA A 92 -6.64 -38.37 52.57
C ALA A 92 -6.10 -36.93 52.52
N ASP A 93 -5.29 -36.51 53.50
CA ASP A 93 -4.64 -35.20 53.49
C ASP A 93 -3.66 -35.03 52.31
N ASP A 94 -2.91 -36.08 51.94
CA ASP A 94 -2.06 -36.08 50.75
C ASP A 94 -2.86 -35.88 49.44
N GLY A 95 -4.11 -36.35 49.38
CA GLY A 95 -4.98 -36.17 48.22
C GLY A 95 -5.54 -34.75 48.07
N TYR A 96 -5.90 -34.09 49.18
CA TYR A 96 -6.45 -32.72 49.15
C TYR A 96 -5.39 -31.64 48.89
N GLN A 97 -4.16 -31.83 49.37
CA GLN A 97 -3.05 -30.90 49.10
C GLN A 97 -2.53 -31.01 47.66
N ASN A 98 -2.52 -32.22 47.08
CA ASN A 98 -2.13 -32.42 45.69
C ASN A 98 -3.20 -31.90 44.70
N ALA A 99 -4.50 -32.13 44.96
CA ALA A 99 -5.58 -31.61 44.11
C ALA A 99 -5.59 -30.06 44.01
N ARG A 100 -5.37 -29.35 45.12
CA ARG A 100 -5.26 -27.87 45.11
C ARG A 100 -4.02 -27.37 44.38
N ARG A 101 -2.91 -28.12 44.45
CA ARG A 101 -1.68 -27.78 43.75
C ARG A 101 -1.84 -27.99 42.25
N GLU A 102 -2.51 -29.07 41.83
CA GLU A 102 -2.86 -29.35 40.44
C GLU A 102 -3.79 -28.28 39.85
N ASP A 103 -4.84 -27.88 40.57
CA ASP A 103 -5.74 -26.80 40.15
C ASP A 103 -5.02 -25.44 40.04
N LEU A 104 -4.12 -25.13 40.98
CA LEU A 104 -3.35 -23.89 40.94
C LEU A 104 -2.35 -23.89 39.77
N ILE A 105 -1.74 -25.04 39.47
CA ILE A 105 -0.89 -25.22 38.28
C ILE A 105 -1.73 -25.07 37.00
N ALA A 106 -2.92 -25.67 36.93
CA ALA A 106 -3.81 -25.54 35.79
C ALA A 106 -4.30 -24.11 35.56
N ILE A 107 -4.62 -23.37 36.64
CA ILE A 107 -4.99 -21.94 36.57
C ILE A 107 -3.78 -21.11 36.14
N LEU A 108 -2.58 -21.39 36.67
CA LEU A 108 -1.35 -20.68 36.29
C LEU A 108 -0.99 -20.95 34.83
N ASP A 109 -1.13 -22.18 34.36
CA ASP A 109 -0.91 -22.56 32.97
C ASP A 109 -1.95 -21.93 32.05
N GLY A 110 -3.22 -21.91 32.46
CA GLY A 110 -4.30 -21.23 31.74
C GLY A 110 -4.10 -19.72 31.68
N LEU A 111 -3.66 -19.10 32.77
CA LEU A 111 -3.30 -17.69 32.82
C LEU A 111 -2.08 -17.42 31.94
N GLY A 112 -1.05 -18.28 31.99
CA GLY A 112 0.14 -18.17 31.14
C GLY A 112 -0.18 -18.35 29.65
N GLN A 113 -1.10 -19.24 29.29
CA GLN A 113 -1.61 -19.39 27.92
C GLN A 113 -2.40 -18.16 27.49
N ASN A 114 -3.26 -17.61 28.35
CA ASN A 114 -4.00 -16.39 28.09
C ASN A 114 -3.07 -15.18 27.93
N THR A 115 -2.05 -15.04 28.78
CA THR A 115 -1.02 -14.00 28.66
C THR A 115 -0.30 -14.12 27.32
N ARG A 116 0.21 -15.30 26.96
CA ARG A 116 0.86 -15.50 25.65
C ARG A 116 -0.06 -15.19 24.46
N ARG A 117 -1.34 -15.56 24.56
CA ARG A 117 -2.34 -15.25 23.52
C ARG A 117 -2.58 -13.74 23.41
N LEU A 118 -2.76 -13.06 24.53
CA LEU A 118 -2.98 -11.61 24.57
C LEU A 118 -1.73 -10.84 24.10
N GLU A 119 -0.53 -11.28 24.47
CA GLU A 119 0.73 -10.72 23.97
C GLU A 119 0.84 -10.88 22.45
N SER A 120 0.47 -12.05 21.90
CA SER A 120 0.42 -12.26 20.45
C SER A 120 -0.62 -11.39 19.75
N GLU A 121 -1.78 -11.17 20.38
CA GLU A 121 -2.85 -10.33 19.83
C GLU A 121 -2.45 -8.84 19.85
N ILE A 122 -1.77 -8.39 20.90
CA ILE A 122 -1.18 -7.04 20.97
C ILE A 122 -0.14 -6.87 19.85
N ALA A 123 0.76 -7.83 19.66
CA ALA A 123 1.77 -7.77 18.60
C ALA A 123 1.14 -7.68 17.19
N ASP A 124 0.11 -8.49 16.90
CA ASP A 124 -0.62 -8.44 15.62
C ASP A 124 -1.35 -7.09 15.45
N LEU A 125 -1.99 -6.56 16.50
CA LEU A 125 -2.66 -5.26 16.45
C LEU A 125 -1.68 -4.10 16.25
N GLU A 126 -0.50 -4.15 16.89
CA GLU A 126 0.55 -3.16 16.70
C GLU A 126 1.11 -3.20 15.27
N GLU A 127 1.35 -4.40 14.72
CA GLU A 127 1.78 -4.57 13.33
C GLU A 127 0.73 -4.03 12.35
N ARG A 128 -0.54 -4.36 12.55
CA ARG A 128 -1.65 -3.83 11.73
C ARG A 128 -1.78 -2.32 11.84
N LYS A 129 -1.64 -1.75 13.03
CA LYS A 129 -1.66 -0.30 13.24
C LYS A 129 -0.51 0.37 12.49
N ASN A 130 0.70 -0.18 12.60
CA ASN A 130 1.88 0.34 11.94
C ASN A 130 1.76 0.23 10.41
N SER A 131 1.25 -0.90 9.89
CA SER A 131 1.06 -1.09 8.45
C SER A 131 -0.01 -0.15 7.89
N LEU A 132 -1.12 0.06 8.61
CA LEU A 132 -2.17 1.00 8.23
C LEU A 132 -1.66 2.45 8.25
N SER A 133 -0.95 2.85 9.31
CA SER A 133 -0.33 4.17 9.41
C SER A 133 0.63 4.41 8.24
N SER A 134 1.52 3.47 7.98
CA SER A 134 2.47 3.59 6.86
C SER A 134 1.79 3.65 5.48
N SER A 135 0.66 2.98 5.32
CA SER A 135 -0.12 3.00 4.08
C SER A 135 -0.85 4.32 3.91
N ALA A 136 -1.40 4.88 4.99
CA ALA A 136 -2.01 6.19 4.99
C ALA A 136 -0.99 7.29 4.65
N ASP A 137 0.20 7.24 5.26
CA ASP A 137 1.29 8.17 4.97
C ASP A 137 1.70 8.11 3.48
N LYS A 138 1.86 6.90 2.93
CA LYS A 138 2.15 6.69 1.50
C LYS A 138 1.06 7.25 0.59
N ALA A 139 -0.21 7.01 0.93
CA ALA A 139 -1.33 7.52 0.16
C ALA A 139 -1.39 9.05 0.18
N GLN A 140 -1.11 9.67 1.33
CA GLN A 140 -1.04 11.11 1.48
C GLN A 140 0.09 11.70 0.63
N THR A 141 1.31 11.16 0.72
CA THR A 141 2.44 11.61 -0.11
C THR A 141 2.15 11.43 -1.61
N ALA A 142 1.55 10.31 -2.02
CA ALA A 142 1.19 10.08 -3.41
C ALA A 142 0.17 11.11 -3.93
N ARG A 143 -0.80 11.48 -3.08
CA ARG A 143 -1.78 12.52 -3.40
C ARG A 143 -1.13 13.89 -3.55
N GLU A 144 -0.26 14.28 -2.62
CA GLU A 144 0.47 15.55 -2.69
C GLU A 144 1.31 15.65 -3.96
N GLN A 145 1.98 14.56 -4.34
CA GLN A 145 2.73 14.48 -5.60
C GLN A 145 1.82 14.60 -6.82
N ALA A 146 0.66 13.93 -6.83
CA ALA A 146 -0.31 14.05 -7.91
C ALA A 146 -0.87 15.48 -8.03
N GLU A 147 -1.21 16.12 -6.91
CA GLU A 147 -1.67 17.51 -6.90
C GLU A 147 -0.58 18.49 -7.37
N ALA A 148 0.69 18.25 -7.01
CA ALA A 148 1.81 19.03 -7.52
C ALA A 148 1.98 18.85 -9.03
N GLN A 149 1.89 17.61 -9.54
CA GLN A 149 1.95 17.32 -10.97
C GLN A 149 0.81 17.99 -11.73
N ILE A 150 -0.42 17.95 -11.21
CA ILE A 150 -1.57 18.64 -11.80
C ILE A 150 -1.29 20.14 -11.90
N ARG A 151 -0.74 20.77 -10.86
CA ARG A 151 -0.39 22.19 -10.90
C ARG A 151 0.67 22.49 -11.94
N THR A 152 1.78 21.75 -11.96
CA THR A 152 2.86 21.95 -12.92
C THR A 152 2.38 21.77 -14.36
N LEU A 153 1.65 20.69 -14.64
CA LEU A 153 1.10 20.43 -15.97
C LEU A 153 0.02 21.43 -16.36
N GLY A 154 -0.81 21.87 -15.41
CA GLY A 154 -1.84 22.88 -15.64
C GLY A 154 -1.24 24.26 -15.97
N ILE A 155 -0.17 24.66 -15.29
CA ILE A 155 0.56 25.89 -15.62
C ILE A 155 1.21 25.77 -17.00
N LEU A 156 1.88 24.66 -17.29
CA LEU A 156 2.52 24.42 -18.59
C LEU A 156 1.51 24.40 -19.75
N ALA A 157 0.35 23.80 -19.55
CA ALA A 157 -0.73 23.76 -20.54
C ALA A 157 -1.54 25.07 -20.63
N GLY A 158 -1.26 26.04 -19.77
CA GLY A 158 -2.01 27.29 -19.72
C GLY A 158 -3.39 27.22 -19.07
N THR A 159 -3.77 26.08 -18.47
CA THR A 159 -5.10 25.85 -17.88
C THR A 159 -5.20 26.26 -16.40
N MET A 160 -4.07 26.62 -15.79
CA MET A 160 -4.01 27.16 -14.43
C MET A 160 -3.31 28.53 -14.39
N PRO A 161 -3.69 29.40 -13.43
CA PRO A 161 -3.02 30.67 -13.22
C PRO A 161 -1.62 30.45 -12.63
N ALA A 162 -0.74 31.43 -12.83
CA ALA A 162 0.62 31.40 -12.32
C ALA A 162 1.01 32.76 -11.72
N VAL A 163 1.90 32.74 -10.74
CA VAL A 163 2.43 33.94 -10.09
C VAL A 163 3.93 33.76 -9.91
N GLY A 164 4.71 34.77 -10.25
CA GLY A 164 6.17 34.76 -10.10
C GLY A 164 6.77 36.11 -10.46
N PRO A 165 8.09 36.29 -10.30
CA PRO A 165 8.78 37.47 -10.81
C PRO A 165 8.63 37.54 -12.33
N GLY A 166 8.80 38.73 -12.89
CA GLY A 166 8.77 38.90 -14.32
C GLY A 166 8.73 40.36 -14.77
N VAL A 167 8.12 40.61 -15.92
CA VAL A 167 8.00 41.94 -16.53
C VAL A 167 6.57 42.24 -16.97
N ARG A 168 6.23 43.53 -16.96
CA ARG A 168 5.10 44.09 -17.69
C ARG A 168 5.64 45.02 -18.79
N ILE A 169 5.27 44.73 -20.03
CA ILE A 169 5.65 45.49 -21.20
C ILE A 169 4.38 46.13 -21.77
N THR A 170 4.36 47.45 -21.88
CA THR A 170 3.25 48.21 -22.46
C THR A 170 3.70 48.82 -23.77
N LEU A 171 3.07 48.40 -24.87
CA LEU A 171 3.35 48.86 -26.22
C LEU A 171 2.18 49.73 -26.71
N ASN A 172 2.44 51.02 -26.91
CA ASN A 172 1.50 51.94 -27.52
C ASN A 172 1.77 52.07 -29.01
N ASP A 173 0.73 51.89 -29.81
CA ASP A 173 0.73 52.11 -31.25
C ASP A 173 -0.48 52.97 -31.62
N PRO A 174 -0.37 54.31 -31.51
CA PRO A 174 -1.48 55.22 -31.78
C PRO A 174 -1.87 55.27 -33.27
N GLN A 175 -1.00 54.77 -34.17
CA GLN A 175 -1.23 54.78 -35.61
C GLN A 175 -1.77 53.44 -36.13
N GLY A 176 -1.87 52.41 -35.30
CA GLY A 176 -2.38 51.09 -35.67
C GLY A 176 -1.51 50.38 -36.71
N LYS A 177 -0.20 50.64 -36.69
CA LYS A 177 0.78 50.08 -37.64
C LYS A 177 1.44 48.78 -37.17
N MET A 178 1.28 48.43 -35.91
CA MET A 178 1.80 47.19 -35.36
C MET A 178 1.09 46.00 -36.01
N THR A 179 1.88 45.03 -36.45
CA THR A 179 1.40 43.82 -37.12
C THR A 179 1.40 42.64 -36.17
N SER A 180 0.70 41.58 -36.56
CA SER A 180 0.77 40.27 -35.90
C SER A 180 2.20 39.74 -35.80
N SER A 181 3.05 39.96 -36.82
CA SER A 181 4.48 39.61 -36.78
C SER A 181 5.22 40.31 -35.65
N ASN A 182 5.02 41.61 -35.45
CA ASN A 182 5.70 42.33 -34.37
C ASN A 182 5.35 41.77 -32.97
N LEU A 183 4.08 41.40 -32.74
CA LEU A 183 3.68 40.77 -31.49
C LEU A 183 4.18 39.33 -31.37
N LEU A 184 4.22 38.57 -32.47
CA LEU A 184 4.78 37.22 -32.45
C LEU A 184 6.27 37.27 -32.09
N ASP A 185 7.04 38.12 -32.75
CA ASP A 185 8.47 38.29 -32.49
C ASP A 185 8.70 38.71 -31.03
N ALA A 186 7.89 39.64 -30.49
CA ALA A 186 7.90 40.00 -29.07
C ALA A 186 7.78 38.78 -28.13
N ILE A 187 6.90 37.85 -28.46
CA ILE A 187 6.61 36.67 -27.66
C ILE A 187 7.71 35.63 -27.80
N GLU A 188 8.28 35.45 -28.99
CA GLU A 188 9.40 34.53 -29.20
C GLU A 188 10.67 35.03 -28.49
N GLU A 189 10.97 36.34 -28.53
CA GLU A 189 12.11 36.91 -27.78
C GLU A 189 11.97 36.68 -26.27
N LEU A 190 10.75 36.82 -25.73
CA LEU A 190 10.50 36.52 -24.31
C LEU A 190 10.65 35.04 -24.00
N ARG A 191 10.23 34.14 -24.90
CA ARG A 191 10.44 32.69 -24.74
C ARG A 191 11.92 32.32 -24.77
N ASP A 192 12.69 32.91 -25.69
CA ASP A 192 14.14 32.74 -25.78
C ASP A 192 14.85 33.23 -24.51
N ALA A 193 14.34 34.29 -23.89
CA ALA A 193 14.81 34.81 -22.61
C ALA A 193 14.34 34.02 -21.37
N GLY A 194 13.55 32.95 -21.56
CA GLY A 194 13.12 32.06 -20.49
C GLY A 194 11.79 32.43 -19.83
N ALA A 195 10.87 33.09 -20.55
CA ALA A 195 9.51 33.30 -20.06
C ALA A 195 8.78 31.96 -19.87
N GLU A 196 8.23 31.75 -18.67
CA GLU A 196 7.53 30.51 -18.29
C GLU A 196 6.01 30.60 -18.51
N ALA A 197 5.44 31.81 -18.39
CA ALA A 197 4.02 32.07 -18.64
C ALA A 197 3.84 33.49 -19.16
N ILE A 198 3.02 33.66 -20.20
CA ILE A 198 2.79 34.96 -20.83
C ILE A 198 1.28 35.22 -21.00
N GLN A 199 0.88 36.45 -20.74
CA GLN A 199 -0.48 36.98 -20.89
C GLN A 199 -0.47 38.26 -21.71
N ILE A 200 -1.48 38.44 -22.56
CA ILE A 200 -1.65 39.66 -23.34
C ILE A 200 -3.01 40.30 -22.99
N ASN A 201 -2.99 41.61 -22.72
CA ASN A 201 -4.15 42.46 -22.42
C ASN A 201 -5.08 41.89 -21.33
N GLY A 202 -4.54 41.16 -20.36
CA GLY A 202 -5.31 40.59 -19.26
C GLY A 202 -6.26 39.44 -19.64
N THR A 203 -6.31 39.04 -20.92
CA THR A 203 -7.40 38.22 -21.46
C THR A 203 -6.92 36.99 -22.20
N VAL A 204 -5.77 37.06 -22.87
CA VAL A 204 -5.23 35.96 -23.67
C VAL A 204 -4.06 35.32 -22.95
N ARG A 205 -4.15 34.00 -22.69
CA ARG A 205 -3.05 33.17 -22.24
C ARG A 205 -2.28 32.65 -23.44
N VAL A 206 -1.01 33.01 -23.54
CA VAL A 206 -0.15 32.49 -24.61
C VAL A 206 0.28 31.07 -24.27
N VAL A 207 0.04 30.15 -25.21
CA VAL A 207 0.46 28.75 -25.19
C VAL A 207 1.15 28.40 -26.51
N ALA A 208 1.61 27.16 -26.66
CA ALA A 208 2.34 26.73 -27.85
C ALA A 208 1.55 26.84 -29.17
N SER A 209 0.22 26.74 -29.10
CA SER A 209 -0.68 26.80 -30.26
C SER A 209 -1.32 28.17 -30.48
N THR A 210 -0.96 29.20 -29.70
CA THR A 210 -1.51 30.54 -29.87
C THR A 210 -1.15 31.10 -31.25
N ASP A 211 -2.16 31.47 -32.03
CA ASP A 211 -1.99 32.11 -33.32
C ASP A 211 -2.13 33.64 -33.22
N PHE A 212 -1.49 34.34 -34.16
CA PHE A 212 -1.57 35.77 -34.33
C PHE A 212 -1.99 36.09 -35.77
N VAL A 213 -2.97 36.98 -35.93
CA VAL A 213 -3.55 37.32 -37.23
C VAL A 213 -3.73 38.84 -37.34
N ASP A 214 -3.30 39.43 -38.46
CA ASP A 214 -3.56 40.84 -38.73
C ASP A 214 -5.07 41.13 -38.80
N ASN A 215 -5.55 42.05 -37.95
CA ASN A 215 -6.97 42.39 -37.85
C ASN A 215 -7.16 43.89 -37.63
N ALA A 216 -6.73 44.70 -38.60
CA ALA A 216 -6.68 46.14 -38.47
C ALA A 216 -8.07 46.80 -38.23
N PRO A 217 -8.17 47.83 -37.37
CA PRO A 217 -7.15 48.23 -36.39
C PRO A 217 -7.04 47.18 -35.28
N GLY A 218 -5.81 46.80 -34.91
CA GLY A 218 -5.55 45.75 -33.90
C GLY A 218 -5.07 44.43 -34.50
N ILE A 219 -4.96 43.43 -33.62
CA ILE A 219 -4.40 42.11 -33.92
C ILE A 219 -5.32 41.06 -33.29
N GLY A 220 -5.60 39.99 -34.03
CA GLY A 220 -6.27 38.80 -33.50
C GLY A 220 -5.25 37.88 -32.83
N ILE A 221 -5.54 37.43 -31.62
CA ILE A 221 -4.72 36.49 -30.85
C ILE A 221 -5.63 35.41 -30.29
N ASP A 222 -5.43 34.15 -30.69
CA ASP A 222 -6.27 33.00 -30.29
C ASP A 222 -7.77 33.29 -30.46
N GLY A 223 -8.14 33.86 -31.62
CA GLY A 223 -9.51 34.28 -31.95
C GLY A 223 -10.02 35.56 -31.27
N GLN A 224 -9.26 36.16 -30.34
CA GLN A 224 -9.63 37.42 -29.67
C GLN A 224 -8.97 38.62 -30.33
N LYS A 225 -9.75 39.65 -30.66
CA LYS A 225 -9.20 40.91 -31.18
C LYS A 225 -8.73 41.81 -30.04
N VAL A 226 -7.45 42.14 -30.03
CA VAL A 226 -6.82 43.10 -29.10
C VAL A 226 -6.37 44.36 -29.85
N SER A 227 -6.25 45.47 -29.14
CA SER A 227 -5.85 46.77 -29.68
C SER A 227 -4.86 47.47 -28.77
N SER A 228 -4.09 48.40 -29.32
CA SER A 228 -3.19 49.26 -28.56
C SER A 228 -3.92 50.00 -27.42
N PRO A 229 -3.33 50.10 -26.21
CA PRO A 229 -2.02 49.55 -25.84
C PRO A 229 -2.02 48.02 -25.74
N TYR A 230 -0.97 47.39 -26.23
CA TYR A 230 -0.71 45.97 -26.01
C TYR A 230 0.08 45.82 -24.72
N VAL A 231 -0.51 45.16 -23.73
CA VAL A 231 0.11 44.91 -22.42
C VAL A 231 0.50 43.45 -22.35
N ILE A 232 1.79 43.17 -22.40
CA ILE A 232 2.36 41.84 -22.28
C ILE A 232 2.87 41.68 -20.85
N GLU A 233 2.37 40.67 -20.16
CA GLU A 233 2.83 40.29 -18.83
C GLU A 233 3.48 38.92 -18.94
N ALA A 234 4.74 38.80 -18.52
CA ALA A 234 5.51 37.57 -18.62
C ALA A 234 6.13 37.23 -17.27
N ILE A 235 6.03 35.98 -16.84
CA ILE A 235 6.71 35.42 -15.68
C ILE A 235 8.04 34.81 -16.13
N GLY A 236 9.11 35.10 -15.41
CA GLY A 236 10.46 34.59 -15.64
C GLY A 236 11.48 35.40 -14.85
N GLU A 237 12.76 35.24 -15.15
CA GLU A 237 13.80 36.08 -14.54
C GLU A 237 13.66 37.52 -15.08
N SER A 238 13.26 38.45 -14.20
CA SER A 238 12.86 39.81 -14.58
C SER A 238 13.92 40.56 -15.40
N HIS A 239 15.19 40.41 -15.01
CA HIS A 239 16.28 41.13 -15.65
C HIS A 239 16.53 40.62 -17.08
N ASN A 240 16.61 39.30 -17.28
CA ASN A 240 16.76 38.67 -18.59
C ASN A 240 15.60 39.02 -19.54
N LEU A 241 14.36 38.98 -19.04
CA LEU A 241 13.18 39.36 -19.82
C LEU A 241 13.21 40.85 -20.22
N ALA A 242 13.63 41.72 -19.30
CA ALA A 242 13.78 43.14 -19.58
C ALA A 242 14.91 43.42 -20.58
N GLU A 243 16.04 42.74 -20.47
CA GLU A 243 17.15 42.85 -21.43
C GLU A 243 16.73 42.38 -22.82
N ALA A 244 16.02 41.26 -22.93
CA ALA A 244 15.52 40.76 -24.21
C ALA A 244 14.54 41.74 -24.87
N ALA A 245 13.61 42.31 -24.11
CA ALA A 245 12.69 43.32 -24.63
C ALA A 245 13.41 44.58 -25.14
N ASN A 246 14.51 44.96 -24.49
CA ASN A 246 15.32 46.14 -24.84
C ASN A 246 16.48 45.84 -25.81
N PHE A 247 16.59 44.61 -26.30
CA PHE A 247 17.70 44.21 -27.16
C PHE A 247 17.75 45.11 -28.42
N PRO A 248 18.94 45.60 -28.84
CA PRO A 248 19.05 46.45 -30.02
C PRO A 248 18.50 45.77 -31.27
N GLY A 249 17.54 46.42 -31.93
CA GLY A 249 16.83 45.84 -33.07
C GLY A 249 15.72 44.85 -32.71
N GLY A 250 15.47 44.59 -31.42
CA GLY A 250 14.34 43.80 -30.94
C GLY A 250 13.08 44.62 -30.67
N LEU A 251 12.18 44.08 -29.84
CA LEU A 251 10.82 44.59 -29.59
C LEU A 251 10.72 46.10 -29.39
N VAL A 252 11.40 46.65 -28.37
CA VAL A 252 11.32 48.08 -28.04
C VAL A 252 11.83 48.94 -29.21
N SER A 253 12.88 48.49 -29.90
CA SER A 253 13.45 49.19 -31.06
C SER A 253 12.50 49.20 -32.26
N GLU A 254 11.80 48.09 -32.53
CA GLU A 254 10.84 48.01 -33.63
C GLU A 254 9.63 48.92 -33.40
N VAL A 255 9.07 48.88 -32.18
CA VAL A 255 7.88 49.66 -31.84
C VAL A 255 8.16 51.16 -31.81
N THR A 256 9.31 51.57 -31.26
CA THR A 256 9.70 52.98 -31.22
C THR A 256 10.33 53.48 -32.52
N GLY A 257 10.69 52.57 -33.41
CA GLY A 257 11.28 52.86 -34.72
C GLY A 257 10.30 53.58 -35.67
N PRO A 258 10.80 54.16 -36.77
CA PRO A 258 9.99 54.97 -37.69
C PRO A 258 8.90 54.20 -38.44
N GLN A 259 8.97 52.87 -38.46
CA GLN A 259 7.97 52.03 -39.11
C GLN A 259 6.65 52.04 -38.33
N VAL A 260 6.70 51.85 -37.01
CA VAL A 260 5.52 51.88 -36.12
C VAL A 260 5.31 53.27 -35.54
N GLY A 261 6.36 53.91 -35.00
CA GLY A 261 6.30 55.24 -34.39
C GLY A 261 5.53 55.27 -33.07
N GLY A 262 5.53 54.15 -32.35
CA GLY A 262 4.87 53.96 -31.07
C GLY A 262 5.74 54.28 -29.87
N THR A 263 5.30 53.90 -28.67
CA THR A 263 6.10 53.92 -27.45
C THR A 263 6.07 52.58 -26.76
N ALA A 264 7.14 52.24 -26.04
CA ALA A 264 7.23 51.02 -25.25
C ALA A 264 7.71 51.36 -23.84
N GLU A 265 7.09 50.74 -22.84
CA GLU A 265 7.50 50.82 -21.45
C GLU A 265 7.69 49.41 -20.91
N VAL A 266 8.85 49.13 -20.33
CA VAL A 266 9.20 47.85 -19.71
C VAL A 266 9.36 48.07 -18.22
N THR A 267 8.60 47.34 -17.41
CA THR A 267 8.66 47.40 -15.95
C THR A 267 8.96 46.02 -15.39
N GLU A 268 10.09 45.89 -14.71
CA GLU A 268 10.41 44.71 -13.91
C GLU A 268 9.56 44.69 -12.63
N LEU A 269 9.02 43.52 -12.31
CA LEU A 269 8.12 43.32 -11.17
C LEU A 269 8.55 42.08 -10.40
N GLU A 270 8.64 42.19 -9.07
CA GLU A 270 8.91 41.05 -8.18
C GLU A 270 7.77 40.02 -8.20
N SER A 271 6.57 40.45 -8.59
CA SER A 271 5.40 39.58 -8.70
C SER A 271 4.48 40.04 -9.83
N VAL A 272 4.33 39.17 -10.83
CA VAL A 272 3.38 39.23 -11.94
C VAL A 272 2.38 38.11 -11.75
N SER A 273 1.10 38.39 -11.99
CA SER A 273 0.03 37.39 -11.91
C SER A 273 -0.58 37.16 -13.29
N ILE A 274 -0.44 35.94 -13.78
CA ILE A 274 -1.03 35.47 -15.04
C ILE A 274 -2.34 34.77 -14.69
N THR A 275 -3.46 35.43 -14.98
CA THR A 275 -4.81 34.98 -14.62
C THR A 275 -5.61 34.49 -15.82
N ALA A 276 -5.24 34.89 -17.03
CA ALA A 276 -5.79 34.35 -18.26
C ALA A 276 -5.47 32.85 -18.37
N LEU A 277 -6.46 32.09 -18.82
CA LEU A 277 -6.38 30.64 -18.99
C LEU A 277 -6.65 30.28 -20.44
N HIS A 278 -5.90 29.31 -20.94
CA HIS A 278 -6.18 28.65 -22.20
C HIS A 278 -7.28 27.61 -22.01
N ALA A 279 -8.30 27.65 -22.86
CA ALA A 279 -9.39 26.68 -22.84
C ALA A 279 -8.97 25.45 -23.67
N PRO A 280 -8.82 24.27 -23.06
CA PRO A 280 -8.43 23.08 -23.81
C PRO A 280 -9.54 22.66 -24.77
N GLU A 281 -9.18 22.37 -26.01
CA GLU A 281 -10.11 21.79 -26.97
C GLU A 281 -10.30 20.28 -26.71
N GLU A 282 -11.54 19.81 -26.82
CA GLU A 282 -11.81 18.38 -26.75
C GLU A 282 -11.26 17.66 -27.99
N HIS A 283 -10.27 16.78 -27.79
CA HIS A 283 -9.75 15.96 -28.87
C HIS A 283 -10.77 14.90 -29.31
N ARG A 284 -11.11 14.89 -30.61
CA ARG A 284 -12.01 13.90 -31.19
C ARG A 284 -11.42 12.47 -31.22
N TYR A 285 -10.10 12.37 -31.40
CA TYR A 285 -9.41 11.09 -31.64
C TYR A 285 -8.39 10.75 -30.55
N ALA A 286 -7.58 11.72 -30.14
CA ALA A 286 -6.56 11.51 -29.11
C ALA A 286 -7.21 11.36 -27.72
N ARG A 287 -6.66 10.48 -26.90
CA ARG A 287 -7.05 10.30 -25.50
C ARG A 287 -5.79 10.15 -24.64
N PRO A 288 -5.79 10.66 -23.40
CA PRO A 288 -4.71 10.39 -22.46
C PRO A 288 -4.50 8.88 -22.30
N ALA A 289 -3.25 8.45 -22.25
CA ALA A 289 -2.94 7.06 -21.94
C ALA A 289 -3.50 6.70 -20.55
N PRO A 290 -4.01 5.47 -20.35
CA PRO A 290 -4.42 5.04 -19.02
C PRO A 290 -3.24 5.11 -18.05
N SER A 291 -3.49 5.52 -16.81
CA SER A 291 -2.45 5.53 -15.78
C SER A 291 -1.85 4.13 -15.64
N PRO A 292 -0.51 3.98 -15.60
CA PRO A 292 0.12 2.68 -15.42
C PRO A 292 -0.34 2.09 -14.09
N THR A 293 -1.12 1.01 -14.16
CA THR A 293 -1.51 0.23 -13.00
C THR A 293 -0.25 -0.48 -12.51
N LYS A 294 0.15 -0.21 -11.26
CA LYS A 294 1.30 -0.84 -10.62
C LYS A 294 0.82 -1.89 -9.62
#